data_AF-A0A7S3IS90-F1
#
_entry.id   AF-A0A7S3IS90-F1
#
_cell.length_a   1.000
_cell.length_b   1.000
_cell.length_c   1.000
_cell.angle_alpha   90.00
_cell.angle_beta   90.00
_cell.angle_gamma   90.00
#
_symmetry.space_group_name_H-M   'P 1'
#
loop_
_entity.id
_entity.type
_entity.pdbx_description
1 polymer ?
#
loop_
_entity_poly.entity_id
_entity_poly.type
_entity_poly.pdbx_seq_one_letter_code
_entity_poly.pdbx_strand_id
1 'polypeptide(L)'
;VPYRESKLTRVLSESLGGNARTCLIVTVSPHPFNDSETLSTLRFGSRARNVKNAPKVNREYSVSELKQLLEKSEMKVKSLTSQNSALTKKIQEMGGTIPLEVELDSILEDEEHKLEELPDLDLGEDKMDSNDPALLFDQLQEKISEIDVLKERLEKEKELGAFLEKQVADMTEAVRISEDRTKGAIESRDSLA
;
A
#
# COMPACT_ATOMS: atom_id res chain seq x y z
N VAL A 1 1.16 -5.00 -24.71
CA VAL A 1 0.46 -5.88 -23.75
C VAL A 1 -0.99 -6.08 -24.20
N PRO A 2 -1.53 -7.31 -24.26
CA PRO A 2 -2.84 -7.58 -24.87
C PRO A 2 -4.03 -7.44 -23.90
N TYR A 3 -4.24 -6.24 -23.31
CA TYR A 3 -5.32 -6.02 -22.34
C TYR A 3 -6.72 -6.36 -22.84
N ARG A 4 -6.92 -6.34 -24.17
CA ARG A 4 -8.22 -6.56 -24.81
C ARG A 4 -8.63 -8.01 -24.94
N GLU A 5 -7.77 -8.98 -24.66
CA GLU A 5 -8.08 -10.42 -24.82
C GLU A 5 -9.11 -10.93 -23.82
N SER A 6 -9.22 -10.33 -22.63
CA SER A 6 -10.24 -10.70 -21.63
C SER A 6 -10.96 -9.49 -21.05
N LYS A 7 -12.18 -9.68 -20.53
CA LYS A 7 -12.89 -8.62 -19.80
C LYS A 7 -12.13 -8.22 -18.53
N LEU A 8 -11.53 -9.19 -17.83
CA LEU A 8 -10.79 -8.96 -16.59
C LEU A 8 -9.59 -8.04 -16.82
N THR A 9 -8.76 -8.34 -17.82
CA THR A 9 -7.57 -7.53 -18.15
C THR A 9 -7.90 -6.15 -18.70
N ARG A 10 -9.12 -5.94 -19.22
CA ARG A 10 -9.60 -4.60 -19.59
C ARG A 10 -9.95 -3.77 -18.36
N VAL A 11 -10.62 -4.37 -17.37
CA VAL A 11 -10.96 -3.67 -16.12
C VAL A 11 -9.68 -3.37 -15.31
N LEU A 12 -8.70 -4.27 -15.37
CA LEU A 12 -7.43 -4.15 -14.65
C LEU A 12 -6.33 -3.45 -15.45
N SER A 13 -6.63 -2.79 -16.58
CA SER A 13 -5.60 -2.17 -17.43
C SER A 13 -4.77 -1.15 -16.68
N GLU A 14 -5.42 -0.32 -15.86
CA GLU A 14 -4.76 0.66 -14.98
C GLU A 14 -3.86 0.00 -13.93
N SER A 15 -4.25 -1.18 -13.44
CA SER A 15 -3.49 -1.93 -12.42
C SER A 15 -2.26 -2.64 -12.97
N LEU A 16 -2.19 -2.89 -14.28
CA LEU A 16 -1.16 -3.69 -14.92
C LEU A 16 -0.22 -2.83 -15.79
N GLY A 17 0.20 -1.67 -15.28
CA GLY A 17 1.10 -0.75 -15.98
C GLY A 17 0.51 0.64 -16.24
N GLY A 18 -0.52 1.06 -15.50
CA GLY A 18 -1.14 2.38 -15.62
C GLY A 18 -1.09 3.19 -14.34
N ASN A 19 -2.09 4.04 -14.13
CA ASN A 19 -2.24 4.91 -12.98
C ASN A 19 -2.94 4.18 -11.81
N ALA A 20 -2.21 3.26 -11.18
CA ALA A 20 -2.67 2.60 -9.96
C ALA A 20 -1.51 2.12 -9.09
N ARG A 21 -1.72 2.14 -7.77
CA ARG A 21 -0.88 1.38 -6.83
C ARG A 21 -1.44 -0.03 -6.72
N THR A 22 -0.67 -1.03 -7.16
CA THR A 22 -1.16 -2.40 -7.28
C THR A 22 -0.37 -3.34 -6.38
N CYS A 23 -1.11 -4.14 -5.61
CA CYS A 23 -0.59 -5.26 -4.83
C CYS A 23 -1.16 -6.56 -5.37
N LEU A 24 -0.32 -7.57 -5.54
CA LEU A 24 -0.72 -8.90 -5.96
C LEU A 24 -0.41 -9.89 -4.83
N ILE A 25 -1.45 -10.53 -4.30
CA ILE A 25 -1.31 -11.61 -3.32
C ILE A 25 -1.34 -12.93 -4.07
N VAL A 26 -0.25 -13.68 -3.97
CA VAL A 26 -0.11 -15.00 -4.55
C VAL A 26 -0.40 -16.05 -3.48
N THR A 27 -1.41 -16.88 -3.71
CA THR A 27 -1.78 -17.98 -2.80
C THR A 27 -1.23 -19.30 -3.33
N VAL A 28 -0.64 -20.12 -2.46
CA VAL A 28 0.02 -21.38 -2.81
C VAL A 28 -0.31 -22.46 -1.80
N SER A 29 -0.19 -23.72 -2.23
CA SER A 29 -0.36 -24.89 -1.35
C SER A 29 1.00 -25.50 -0.98
N PRO A 30 1.23 -25.85 0.29
CA PRO A 30 2.45 -26.52 0.72
C PRO A 30 2.43 -28.04 0.49
N HIS A 31 1.34 -28.60 -0.05
CA HIS A 31 1.20 -30.04 -0.22
C HIS A 31 1.96 -30.52 -1.46
N PRO A 32 2.78 -31.60 -1.39
CA PRO A 32 3.63 -32.05 -2.51
C PRO A 32 2.89 -32.34 -3.82
N PHE A 33 1.65 -32.83 -3.72
CA PHE A 33 0.77 -33.02 -4.87
C PHE A 33 0.59 -31.75 -5.73
N ASN A 34 0.68 -30.57 -5.12
CA ASN A 34 0.46 -29.28 -5.77
C ASN A 34 1.76 -28.58 -6.19
N ASP A 35 2.93 -29.23 -6.07
CA ASP A 35 4.24 -28.59 -6.29
C ASP A 35 4.34 -27.91 -7.67
N SER A 36 3.80 -28.54 -8.72
CA SER A 36 3.79 -27.98 -10.08
C SER A 36 3.02 -26.67 -10.18
N GLU A 37 1.83 -26.59 -9.58
CA GLU A 37 0.99 -25.40 -9.59
C GLU A 37 1.53 -24.31 -8.66
N THR A 38 2.06 -24.71 -7.50
CA THR A 38 2.75 -23.81 -6.57
C THR A 38 3.94 -23.15 -7.27
N LEU A 39 4.77 -23.91 -7.98
CA LEU A 39 5.90 -23.37 -8.74
C LEU A 39 5.45 -22.41 -9.85
N SER A 40 4.39 -22.77 -10.58
CA SER A 40 3.83 -21.94 -11.66
C SER A 40 3.30 -20.61 -11.14
N THR A 41 2.60 -20.64 -10.01
CA THR A 41 2.04 -19.44 -9.36
C THR A 41 3.15 -18.53 -8.81
N LEU A 42 4.19 -19.09 -8.19
CA LEU A 42 5.35 -18.32 -7.72
C LEU A 42 6.11 -17.67 -8.88
N ARG A 43 6.30 -18.37 -10.00
CA ARG A 43 6.90 -17.80 -11.22
C ARG A 43 6.06 -16.67 -11.80
N PHE A 44 4.73 -16.81 -11.78
CA PHE A 44 3.83 -15.73 -12.17
C PHE A 44 4.03 -14.49 -11.27
N GLY A 45 4.04 -14.68 -9.95
CA GLY A 45 4.31 -13.61 -8.99
C GLY A 45 5.66 -12.92 -9.22
N SER A 46 6.71 -13.70 -9.49
CA SER A 46 8.04 -13.15 -9.79
C SER A 46 8.06 -12.30 -11.07
N ARG A 47 7.28 -12.65 -12.09
CA ARG A 47 7.15 -11.83 -13.30
C ARG A 47 6.31 -10.59 -13.03
N ALA A 48 5.18 -10.74 -12.33
CA ALA A 48 4.27 -9.65 -12.00
C ALA A 48 4.95 -8.57 -11.14
N ARG A 49 5.87 -8.94 -10.26
CA ARG A 49 6.68 -7.99 -9.47
C ARG A 49 7.45 -6.97 -10.31
N ASN A 50 7.81 -7.32 -11.54
CA ASN A 50 8.60 -6.45 -12.41
C ASN A 50 7.73 -5.47 -13.21
N VAL A 51 6.40 -5.59 -13.14
CA VAL A 51 5.49 -4.61 -13.75
C VAL A 51 5.62 -3.29 -12.99
N LYS A 52 5.87 -2.21 -13.73
CA LYS A 52 6.00 -0.86 -13.18
C LYS A 52 4.73 -0.08 -13.52
N ASN A 53 4.14 0.52 -12.50
CA ASN A 53 3.02 1.45 -12.64
C ASN A 53 3.54 2.87 -12.40
N ALA A 54 2.86 3.86 -13.00
CA ALA A 54 3.12 5.28 -12.80
C ALA A 54 1.90 5.94 -12.14
N PRO A 55 1.70 5.75 -10.81
CA PRO A 55 0.54 6.29 -10.12
C PRO A 55 0.63 7.82 -10.02
N LYS A 56 -0.44 8.49 -10.44
CA LYS A 56 -0.67 9.94 -10.42
C LYS A 56 -1.97 10.24 -9.66
N VAL A 57 -2.04 11.36 -8.95
CA VAL A 57 -3.25 11.73 -8.21
C VAL A 57 -4.35 12.09 -9.19
N ASN A 58 -5.50 11.41 -9.10
CA ASN A 58 -6.66 11.69 -9.93
C ASN A 58 -7.32 12.98 -9.45
N ARG A 59 -7.08 14.08 -10.15
CA ARG A 59 -7.70 15.39 -9.90
C ARG A 59 -8.83 15.63 -10.89
N GLU A 60 -9.96 16.09 -10.41
CA GLU A 60 -11.05 16.57 -11.25
C GLU A 60 -10.95 18.10 -11.36
N TYR A 61 -11.07 18.61 -12.59
CA TYR A 61 -11.00 20.05 -12.86
C TYR A 61 -12.28 20.52 -13.52
N SER A 62 -12.73 21.71 -13.12
CA SER A 62 -13.78 22.43 -13.83
C SER A 62 -13.28 22.91 -15.20
N VAL A 63 -14.21 23.16 -16.12
CA VAL A 63 -13.89 23.69 -17.47
C VAL A 63 -13.16 25.04 -17.36
N SER A 64 -13.49 25.86 -16.37
CA SER A 64 -12.80 27.12 -16.08
C SER A 64 -11.34 26.92 -15.68
N GLU A 65 -11.07 25.97 -14.79
CA GLU A 65 -9.70 25.67 -14.32
C GLU A 65 -8.84 25.08 -15.45
N LEU A 66 -9.42 24.18 -16.27
CA LEU A 66 -8.73 23.64 -17.44
C LEU A 66 -8.33 24.72 -18.44
N LYS A 67 -9.21 25.70 -18.69
CA LYS A 67 -8.89 26.85 -19.58
C LYS A 67 -7.76 27.69 -19.02
N GLN A 68 -7.77 27.99 -17.71
CA GLN A 68 -6.69 28.73 -17.07
C GLN A 68 -5.37 27.97 -17.11
N LEU A 69 -5.40 26.65 -16.92
CA LEU A 69 -4.21 25.80 -16.98
C LEU A 69 -3.64 25.77 -18.40
N LEU A 70 -4.50 25.66 -19.41
CA LEU A 70 -4.10 25.70 -20.81
C LEU A 70 -3.41 27.03 -21.16
N GLU A 71 -4.01 28.15 -20.77
CA GLU A 71 -3.43 29.48 -21.02
C GLU A 71 -2.06 29.65 -20.36
N LYS A 72 -1.91 29.19 -19.11
CA LYS A 72 -0.62 29.19 -18.40
C LYS A 72 0.43 28.34 -19.10
N SER A 73 0.05 27.13 -19.54
CA SER A 73 0.93 26.23 -20.27
C SER A 73 1.39 26.85 -21.60
N GLU A 74 0.47 27.43 -22.38
CA GLU A 74 0.80 28.11 -23.63
C GLU A 74 1.75 29.29 -23.44
N MET A 75 1.54 30.10 -22.40
CA MET A 75 2.46 31.19 -22.06
C MET A 75 3.86 30.67 -21.72
N LYS A 76 3.94 29.58 -20.95
CA LYS A 76 5.23 28.96 -20.59
C LYS A 76 5.95 28.43 -21.83
N VAL A 77 5.25 27.73 -22.71
CA VAL A 77 5.79 27.23 -23.99
C VAL A 77 6.31 28.40 -24.83
N LYS A 78 5.53 29.48 -25.00
CA LYS A 78 5.98 30.67 -25.74
C LYS A 78 7.24 31.29 -25.15
N SER A 79 7.31 31.40 -23.82
CA SER A 79 8.48 31.93 -23.11
C SER A 79 9.73 31.06 -23.32
N LEU A 80 9.61 29.74 -23.12
CA LEU A 80 10.71 28.78 -23.32
C LEU A 80 11.17 28.76 -24.78
N THR A 81 10.24 28.79 -25.73
CA THR A 81 10.57 28.82 -27.17
C THR A 81 11.33 30.10 -27.53
N SER A 82 10.94 31.23 -26.94
CA SER A 82 11.65 32.50 -27.12
C SER A 82 13.07 32.46 -26.53
N GLN A 83 13.22 31.88 -25.32
CA GLN A 83 14.53 31.69 -24.68
C GLN A 83 15.43 30.78 -25.50
N ASN A 84 14.91 29.62 -25.93
CA ASN A 84 15.64 28.70 -26.80
C ASN A 84 16.07 29.38 -28.10
N SER A 85 15.18 30.15 -28.75
CA SER A 85 15.54 30.88 -29.97
C SER A 85 16.68 31.90 -29.76
N ALA A 86 16.71 32.56 -28.60
CA ALA A 86 17.76 33.52 -28.27
C ALA A 86 19.09 32.82 -27.95
N LEU A 87 19.04 31.68 -27.26
CA LEU A 87 20.22 30.85 -26.98
C LEU A 87 20.79 30.25 -28.26
N THR A 88 19.94 29.73 -29.16
CA THR A 88 20.34 29.23 -30.47
C THR A 88 21.09 30.29 -31.27
N LYS A 89 20.58 31.54 -31.30
CA LYS A 89 21.28 32.66 -31.97
C LYS A 89 22.66 32.95 -31.35
N LYS A 90 22.77 33.00 -30.03
CA LYS A 90 24.05 33.22 -29.35
C LYS A 90 25.08 32.12 -29.62
N ILE A 91 24.64 30.86 -29.68
CA ILE A 91 25.52 29.72 -30.00
C ILE A 91 26.04 29.84 -31.44
N GLN A 92 25.15 30.21 -32.38
CA GLN A 92 25.52 30.42 -33.77
C GLN A 92 26.50 31.60 -33.95
N GLU A 93 26.32 32.69 -33.18
CA GLU A 93 27.22 33.84 -33.14
C GLU A 93 28.61 33.49 -32.57
N MET A 94 28.70 32.53 -31.66
CA MET A 94 29.95 32.02 -31.10
C MET A 94 30.62 30.96 -32.00
N GLY A 95 30.12 30.74 -33.21
CA GLY A 95 30.67 29.78 -34.18
C GLY A 95 30.32 28.31 -33.89
N GLY A 96 29.39 28.05 -32.96
CA GLY A 96 28.88 26.71 -32.69
C GLY A 96 27.83 26.30 -33.73
N THR A 97 27.91 25.07 -34.23
CA THR A 97 26.87 24.49 -35.08
C THR A 97 25.91 23.66 -34.24
N ILE A 98 24.63 23.99 -34.29
CA ILE A 98 23.56 23.18 -33.70
C ILE A 98 23.01 22.28 -34.80
N PRO A 99 22.87 20.95 -34.60
CA PRO A 99 22.21 20.08 -35.56
C PRO A 99 20.78 20.58 -35.78
N LEU A 100 20.44 20.99 -37.01
CA LEU A 100 19.09 21.49 -37.36
C LEU A 100 18.04 20.37 -37.39
N GLU A 101 18.48 19.12 -37.46
CA GLU A 101 17.67 17.92 -37.42
C GLU A 101 18.28 17.02 -36.36
N VAL A 102 17.97 17.27 -35.09
CA VAL A 102 17.89 16.12 -34.20
C VAL A 102 16.58 15.46 -34.58
N GLU A 103 16.62 14.20 -35.02
CA GLU A 103 15.43 13.39 -35.26
C GLU A 103 14.54 13.54 -34.03
N LEU A 104 13.47 14.32 -34.19
CA LEU A 104 12.59 14.70 -33.09
C LEU A 104 12.06 13.44 -32.38
N ASP A 105 11.94 12.36 -33.13
CA ASP A 105 11.57 11.02 -32.68
C ASP A 105 12.53 10.45 -31.62
N SER A 106 13.83 10.66 -31.75
CA SER A 106 14.83 10.16 -30.76
C SER A 106 14.82 10.95 -29.44
N ILE A 107 14.51 12.25 -29.48
CA ILE A 107 14.35 13.08 -28.27
C ILE A 107 12.99 12.83 -27.64
N LEU A 108 11.92 12.62 -28.42
CA LEU A 108 10.58 12.36 -27.91
C LEU A 108 10.51 11.07 -27.10
N GLU A 109 11.25 10.01 -27.49
CA GLU A 109 11.33 8.78 -26.70
C GLU A 109 12.02 8.97 -25.34
N ASP A 110 13.07 9.81 -25.27
CA ASP A 110 13.77 10.14 -24.02
C ASP A 110 13.01 11.20 -23.16
N GLU A 111 12.27 12.12 -23.81
CA GLU A 111 11.48 13.17 -23.15
C GLU A 111 10.09 12.68 -22.73
N GLU A 112 9.47 11.67 -23.37
CA GLU A 112 8.23 11.05 -22.87
C GLU A 112 8.42 10.51 -21.44
N HIS A 113 9.61 10.00 -21.13
CA HIS A 113 10.00 9.59 -19.78
C HIS A 113 10.24 10.76 -18.80
N LYS A 114 10.47 11.99 -19.29
CA LYS A 114 10.64 13.21 -18.47
C LYS A 114 9.39 14.08 -18.38
N LEU A 115 8.50 14.00 -19.36
CA LEU A 115 7.19 14.68 -19.37
C LEU A 115 6.26 14.13 -18.27
N GLU A 116 6.52 12.93 -17.75
CA GLU A 116 5.87 12.41 -16.54
C GLU A 116 6.35 13.06 -15.24
N GLU A 117 7.49 13.77 -15.25
CA GLU A 117 8.07 14.51 -14.11
C GLU A 117 7.94 16.03 -14.27
N LEU A 118 6.95 16.53 -15.03
CA LEU A 118 6.53 17.92 -14.80
C LEU A 118 5.91 17.96 -13.39
N PRO A 119 6.47 18.73 -12.43
CA PRO A 119 5.76 18.97 -11.19
C PRO A 119 4.41 19.56 -11.59
N ASP A 120 3.33 18.97 -11.08
CA ASP A 120 2.01 19.56 -11.15
C ASP A 120 2.18 21.07 -10.94
N LEU A 121 1.64 21.89 -11.84
CA LEU A 121 1.58 23.35 -11.63
C LEU A 121 0.66 23.56 -10.42
N ASP A 122 1.27 23.45 -9.25
CA ASP A 122 0.65 23.48 -7.94
C ASP A 122 0.19 24.91 -7.70
N LEU A 123 -1.10 25.14 -7.96
CA LEU A 123 -1.78 26.33 -7.48
C LEU A 123 -2.07 26.07 -6.01
N GLY A 124 -1.02 26.23 -5.20
CA GLY A 124 -0.93 25.79 -3.83
C GLY A 124 -2.27 25.79 -3.09
N GLU A 125 -2.63 24.62 -2.59
CA GLU A 125 -2.89 24.51 -1.17
C GLU A 125 -1.70 23.79 -0.55
N ASP A 126 -0.87 24.52 0.22
CA ASP A 126 0.07 23.98 1.20
C ASP A 126 -0.71 23.17 2.26
N LYS A 127 -1.24 22.01 1.87
CA LYS A 127 -1.68 20.98 2.80
C LYS A 127 -0.53 20.00 2.92
N MET A 128 0.45 20.42 3.72
CA MET A 128 1.30 19.59 4.57
C MET A 128 1.13 18.11 4.26
N ASP A 129 1.94 17.61 3.31
CA ASP A 129 1.92 16.22 2.86
C ASP A 129 2.28 15.32 4.05
N SER A 130 1.24 14.90 4.76
CA SER A 130 1.29 13.96 5.88
C SER A 130 1.53 12.52 5.43
N ASN A 131 1.82 12.30 4.14
CA ASN A 131 1.94 10.99 3.51
C ASN A 131 3.26 10.83 2.74
N ASP A 132 4.38 11.29 3.30
CA ASP A 132 5.70 10.83 2.85
C ASP A 132 5.77 9.29 3.03
N PRO A 133 5.95 8.50 1.96
CA PRO A 133 5.99 7.04 2.03
C PRO A 133 7.06 6.49 2.99
N ALA A 134 8.17 7.22 3.19
CA ALA A 134 9.20 6.82 4.13
C ALA A 134 8.72 7.00 5.59
N LEU A 135 8.06 8.12 5.88
CA LEU A 135 7.50 8.41 7.20
C LEU A 135 6.32 7.47 7.54
N LEU A 136 5.49 7.14 6.54
CA LEU A 136 4.38 6.20 6.72
C LEU A 136 4.88 4.78 6.98
N PHE A 137 5.99 4.37 6.35
CA PHE A 137 6.61 3.07 6.61
C PHE A 137 7.16 2.98 8.04
N ASP A 138 7.85 4.03 8.51
CA ASP A 138 8.35 4.09 9.90
C ASP A 138 7.20 4.09 10.92
N GLN A 139 6.14 4.86 10.67
CA GLN A 139 4.94 4.86 11.51
C GLN A 139 4.22 3.50 11.51
N LEU A 140 4.14 2.82 10.37
CA LEU A 140 3.58 1.47 10.27
C LEU A 140 4.45 0.45 11.02
N GLN A 141 5.78 0.57 10.93
CA GLN A 141 6.69 -0.30 11.67
C GLN A 141 6.54 -0.13 13.19
N GLU A 142 6.40 1.11 13.64
CA GLU A 142 6.16 1.43 15.05
C GLU A 142 4.82 0.82 15.52
N LYS A 143 3.74 1.01 14.74
CA LYS A 143 2.42 0.43 15.05
C LYS A 143 2.43 -1.09 15.07
N ILE A 144 3.17 -1.75 14.18
CA ILE A 144 3.34 -3.21 14.20
C ILE A 144 4.03 -3.66 15.49
N SER A 145 5.07 -2.95 15.92
CA SER A 145 5.78 -3.26 17.17
C SER A 145 4.89 -3.09 18.42
N GLU A 146 4.03 -2.07 18.46
CA GLU A 146 3.04 -1.88 19.54
C GLU A 146 2.05 -3.05 19.59
N ILE A 147 1.57 -3.50 18.43
CA ILE A 147 0.62 -4.62 18.33
C ILE A 147 1.23 -5.91 18.88
N ASP A 148 2.51 -6.18 18.62
CA ASP A 148 3.17 -7.40 19.10
C ASP A 148 3.32 -7.41 20.63
N VAL A 149 3.66 -6.26 21.23
CA VAL A 149 3.71 -6.12 22.70
C VAL A 149 2.31 -6.30 23.31
N LEU A 150 1.27 -5.73 22.70
CA LEU A 150 -0.10 -5.87 23.18
C LEU A 150 -0.62 -7.31 23.08
N LYS A 151 -0.24 -8.06 22.03
CA LYS A 151 -0.55 -9.48 21.91
C LYS A 151 0.05 -10.29 23.05
N GLU A 152 1.33 -10.07 23.37
CA GLU A 152 2.00 -10.77 24.45
C GLU A 152 1.34 -10.48 25.82
N ARG A 153 0.90 -9.24 26.03
CA ARG A 153 0.18 -8.86 27.25
C ARG A 153 -1.19 -9.53 27.35
N LEU A 154 -1.93 -9.60 26.24
CA LEU A 154 -3.22 -10.28 26.19
C LEU A 154 -3.07 -11.79 26.46
N GLU A 155 -1.99 -12.41 25.99
CA GLU A 155 -1.72 -13.82 26.20
C GLU A 155 -1.46 -14.14 27.68
N LYS A 156 -0.69 -13.29 28.37
CA LYS A 156 -0.48 -13.38 29.82
C LYS A 156 -1.78 -13.19 30.62
N GLU A 157 -2.65 -12.26 30.21
CA GLU A 157 -3.96 -12.08 30.86
C GLU A 157 -4.87 -13.31 30.67
N LYS A 158 -4.84 -13.95 29.49
CA LYS A 158 -5.58 -15.20 29.25
C LYS A 158 -5.08 -16.35 30.10
N GLU A 159 -3.76 -16.51 30.24
CA GLU A 159 -3.17 -17.54 31.12
C GLU A 159 -3.56 -17.32 32.57
N LEU A 160 -3.52 -16.06 33.05
CA LEU A 160 -3.96 -15.71 34.40
C LEU A 160 -5.46 -15.97 34.59
N GLY A 161 -6.30 -15.64 33.60
CA GLY A 161 -7.73 -15.92 33.62
C GLY A 161 -8.02 -17.42 33.75
N ALA A 162 -7.35 -18.26 32.94
CA ALA A 162 -7.49 -19.70 33.02
C ALA A 162 -7.04 -20.27 34.39
N PHE A 163 -5.99 -19.70 34.97
CA PHE A 163 -5.53 -20.07 36.30
C PHE A 163 -6.58 -19.74 37.39
N LEU A 164 -7.17 -18.55 37.34
CA LEU A 164 -8.20 -18.13 38.28
C LEU A 164 -9.48 -18.96 38.14
N GLU A 165 -9.92 -19.26 36.91
CA GLU A 165 -11.08 -20.13 36.67
C GLU A 165 -10.88 -21.51 37.30
N LYS A 166 -9.68 -22.09 37.15
CA LYS A 166 -9.34 -23.37 37.79
C LYS A 166 -9.41 -23.27 39.32
N GLN A 167 -8.86 -22.21 39.90
CA GLN A 167 -8.87 -22.01 41.35
C GLN A 167 -10.30 -21.84 41.91
N VAL A 168 -11.17 -21.13 41.18
CA VAL A 168 -12.60 -20.99 41.53
C VAL A 168 -13.31 -22.34 41.43
N ALA A 169 -13.03 -23.15 40.41
CA ALA A 169 -13.61 -24.48 40.28
C ALA A 169 -13.21 -25.40 41.46
N ASP A 170 -11.92 -25.42 41.82
CA ASP A 170 -11.41 -26.19 42.95
C ASP A 170 -12.05 -25.75 44.28
N MET A 171 -12.20 -24.45 44.49
CA MET A 171 -12.85 -23.89 45.69
C MET A 171 -14.33 -24.28 45.76
N THR A 172 -15.03 -24.23 44.62
CA THR A 172 -16.46 -24.56 44.51
C THR A 172 -16.68 -26.04 44.86
N GLU A 173 -15.81 -26.93 44.39
CA GLU A 173 -15.90 -28.36 44.72
C GLU A 173 -15.57 -28.62 46.20
N ALA A 174 -14.60 -27.90 46.78
CA ALA A 174 -14.28 -28.00 48.20
C ALA A 174 -15.46 -27.56 49.09
N VAL A 175 -16.15 -26.48 48.72
CA VAL A 175 -17.38 -26.02 49.41
C VAL A 175 -18.47 -27.09 49.31
N ARG A 176 -18.70 -27.65 48.11
CA ARG A 176 -19.68 -28.75 47.91
C ARG A 176 -19.42 -29.95 48.81
N ILE A 177 -18.16 -30.39 48.88
CA ILE A 177 -17.74 -31.51 49.76
C ILE A 177 -17.98 -31.17 51.24
N SER A 178 -17.75 -29.92 51.65
CA SER A 178 -17.99 -29.49 53.04
C SER A 178 -19.47 -29.46 53.41
N GLU A 179 -20.35 -29.05 52.48
CA GLU A 179 -21.80 -29.06 52.65
C GLU A 179 -22.36 -30.49 52.73
N ASP A 180 -21.85 -31.43 51.93
CA ASP A 180 -22.25 -32.83 51.99
C ASP A 180 -21.82 -33.49 53.32
N ARG A 181 -20.64 -33.14 53.83
CA ARG A 181 -20.16 -33.61 55.16
C ARG A 181 -21.00 -33.07 56.31
N THR A 182 -21.45 -31.81 56.26
CA THR A 182 -22.30 -31.25 57.31
C THR A 182 -23.71 -31.84 57.29
N LYS A 183 -24.30 -32.08 56.10
CA LYS A 183 -25.57 -32.80 55.96
C LYS A 183 -25.50 -34.22 56.52
N GLY A 184 -24.47 -34.99 56.16
CA GLY A 184 -24.28 -36.34 56.70
C GLY A 184 -24.04 -36.38 58.21
N ALA A 185 -23.37 -35.37 58.78
CA ALA A 185 -23.18 -35.26 60.22
C ALA A 185 -24.50 -34.95 60.96
N ILE A 186 -25.39 -34.14 60.37
CA ILE A 186 -26.72 -33.86 60.93
C ILE A 186 -27.60 -35.11 60.89
N GLU A 187 -27.66 -35.81 59.76
CA GLU A 187 -28.45 -37.05 59.62
C GLU A 187 -27.97 -38.16 60.58
N SER A 188 -26.66 -38.31 60.78
CA SER A 188 -26.12 -39.28 61.74
C SER A 188 -26.47 -38.96 63.19
N ARG A 189 -26.59 -37.67 63.54
CA ARG A 189 -26.92 -37.21 64.90
C ARG A 189 -28.39 -37.39 65.22
N ASP A 190 -29.28 -37.22 64.24
CA ASP A 190 -30.71 -37.47 64.39
C ASP A 190 -31.04 -38.98 64.45
N SER A 191 -30.17 -39.85 63.93
CA SER A 191 -30.34 -41.32 64.03
C SER A 191 -29.91 -41.95 65.36
N LEU A 192 -29.25 -41.19 66.23
CA LEU A 192 -28.70 -41.61 67.53
C LEU A 192 -29.49 -41.05 68.73
N ALA A 193 -30.54 -40.26 68.50
CA ALA A 193 -31.46 -39.73 69.51
C ALA A 193 -32.80 -40.47 69.47
#